data_AF-A0A385SLQ1-F1
#
_entry.id   AF-A0A385SLQ1-F1
#
_cell.length_a   1.000
_cell.length_b   1.000
_cell.length_c   1.000
_cell.angle_alpha   90.00
_cell.angle_beta   90.00
_cell.angle_gamma   90.00
#
_symmetry.space_group_name_H-M   'P 1'
#
loop_
_entity.id
_entity.type
_entity.pdbx_description
1 polymer ?
#
loop_
_entity_poly.entity_id
_entity_poly.type
_entity_poly.pdbx_seq_one_letter_code
_entity_poly.pdbx_strand_id
1 'polypeptide(L)'
;MDGAYGLYSISHPTLKAMISLQRTILIFLSGILLAIAIVSGYKVHEFSAQRAEIKKDYSILNNITYGLLSVNAWRDHIVRVVTHRIDDFEFTKPQRAAAKAEIAVALHAVINRADSMIDRKQKTIGGKLKKFAVKALVNEEKLHAKVPQFAETILSEIEKPKNKEKLKALVQSKLEEFGTITYDSAADVNRAEDILNKYGATDLASFNKNCEQKLDDLQSRTYFFTYVVLGIMIFFLMMWWVLRNQRQVHTPFFVMSVLLALIVLFVGLTSPMIEIDARIKELSFLLIGERITFHDQVIFFQSKSIVDVVRILIETGKYDSAIVGVLILLFSVVFPIAKLISTKLYLLGTERWRSNKIIHYFAFKSGKWSMADVNVVAIFMAYIGFKGILDSQLSHLNTKTDSLASISTNETTLQPGFILFVAFVLFGLMLSAILQRITTLEPKPEPTPKLGKDIRHAIA
;
A
#
# COMPACT_ATOMS: atom_id res chain seq x y z
N MET A 1 -8.29 -38.08 -84.52
CA MET A 1 -9.47 -38.20 -83.64
C MET A 1 -8.96 -38.43 -82.24
N ASP A 2 -8.99 -37.31 -81.52
CA ASP A 2 -8.75 -37.09 -80.09
C ASP A 2 -9.45 -38.14 -79.20
N GLY A 3 -9.04 -38.43 -77.97
CA GLY A 3 -8.11 -37.75 -77.09
C GLY A 3 -8.10 -38.47 -75.73
N ALA A 4 -7.01 -38.27 -75.01
CA ALA A 4 -6.67 -38.88 -73.74
C ALA A 4 -7.60 -38.48 -72.58
N TYR A 5 -7.97 -39.45 -71.73
CA TYR A 5 -8.39 -39.22 -70.35
C TYR A 5 -7.51 -40.02 -69.40
N GLY A 6 -6.27 -39.58 -69.28
CA GLY A 6 -5.42 -39.86 -68.12
C GLY A 6 -5.25 -38.57 -67.33
N LEU A 7 -6.23 -38.21 -66.51
CA LEU A 7 -6.09 -37.09 -65.57
C LEU A 7 -5.40 -37.58 -64.31
N TYR A 8 -4.08 -37.44 -64.38
CA TYR A 8 -3.12 -37.39 -63.29
C TYR A 8 -3.67 -36.82 -61.98
N SER A 9 -3.76 -37.68 -60.97
CA SER A 9 -3.74 -37.31 -59.55
C SER A 9 -2.32 -36.82 -59.19
N ILE A 10 -2.03 -35.54 -59.42
CA ILE A 10 -0.82 -34.91 -58.89
C ILE A 10 -1.12 -34.49 -57.45
N SER A 11 -0.75 -35.34 -56.50
CA SER A 11 -0.52 -34.89 -55.14
C SER A 11 0.68 -33.94 -55.18
N HIS A 12 0.55 -32.68 -54.74
CA HIS A 12 1.65 -31.72 -54.66
C HIS A 12 2.39 -31.84 -53.30
N PRO A 13 3.50 -32.60 -53.19
CA PRO A 13 4.28 -32.73 -51.94
C PRO A 13 4.89 -31.39 -51.50
N THR A 14 5.15 -30.47 -52.43
CA THR A 14 5.72 -29.13 -52.17
C THR A 14 4.78 -28.23 -51.37
N LEU A 15 3.47 -28.25 -51.67
CA LEU A 15 2.47 -27.44 -50.96
C LEU A 15 2.30 -27.92 -49.51
N LYS A 16 2.26 -29.24 -49.28
CA LYS A 16 2.19 -29.82 -47.93
C LYS A 16 3.43 -29.51 -47.10
N ALA A 17 4.62 -29.55 -47.73
CA ALA A 17 5.87 -29.20 -47.06
C ALA A 17 5.92 -27.71 -46.67
N MET A 18 5.48 -26.80 -47.55
CA MET A 18 5.42 -25.36 -47.26
C MET A 18 4.45 -25.03 -46.12
N ILE A 19 3.26 -25.66 -46.09
CA ILE A 19 2.28 -25.52 -45.01
C ILE A 19 2.83 -26.05 -43.69
N SER A 20 3.47 -27.24 -43.71
CA SER A 20 4.08 -27.82 -42.51
C SER A 20 5.18 -26.92 -41.96
N LEU A 21 5.99 -26.32 -42.84
CA LEU A 21 7.03 -25.37 -42.47
C LEU A 21 6.45 -24.10 -41.84
N GLN A 22 5.40 -23.51 -42.44
CA GLN A 22 4.70 -22.35 -41.88
C GLN A 22 4.14 -22.61 -40.49
N ARG A 23 3.57 -23.79 -40.27
CA ARG A 23 3.05 -24.21 -38.95
C ARG A 23 4.17 -24.34 -37.91
N THR A 24 5.29 -24.94 -38.28
CA THR A 24 6.44 -25.11 -37.37
C THR A 24 7.06 -23.75 -37.00
N ILE A 25 7.24 -22.86 -37.97
CA ILE A 25 7.76 -21.51 -37.73
C ILE A 25 6.83 -20.73 -36.79
N LEU A 26 5.53 -20.77 -37.04
CA LEU A 26 4.55 -20.08 -36.20
C LEU A 26 4.54 -20.62 -34.77
N ILE A 27 4.61 -21.94 -34.59
CA ILE A 27 4.69 -22.57 -33.26
C ILE A 27 5.98 -22.14 -32.55
N PHE A 28 7.12 -22.14 -33.25
CA PHE A 28 8.41 -21.77 -32.69
C PHE A 28 8.44 -20.30 -32.26
N LEU A 29 8.01 -19.38 -33.14
CA LEU A 29 7.93 -17.95 -32.84
C LEU A 29 6.95 -17.67 -31.68
N SER A 30 5.77 -18.29 -31.70
CA SER A 30 4.80 -18.16 -30.60
C SER A 30 5.35 -18.72 -29.30
N GLY A 31 6.14 -19.80 -29.36
CA GLY A 31 6.81 -20.40 -28.20
C GLY A 31 7.83 -19.46 -27.57
N ILE A 32 8.64 -18.77 -28.39
CA ILE A 32 9.58 -17.73 -27.91
C ILE A 32 8.81 -16.59 -27.23
N LEU A 33 7.73 -16.10 -27.85
CA LEU A 33 6.92 -15.03 -27.26
C LEU A 33 6.27 -15.46 -25.93
N LEU A 34 5.83 -16.73 -25.83
CA LEU A 34 5.33 -17.28 -24.57
C LEU A 34 6.42 -17.34 -23.51
N ALA A 35 7.64 -17.75 -23.85
CA ALA A 35 8.76 -17.76 -22.91
C ALA A 35 9.07 -16.33 -22.40
N ILE A 36 9.06 -15.34 -23.29
CA ILE A 36 9.21 -13.92 -22.92
C ILE A 36 8.06 -13.48 -22.01
N ALA A 37 6.82 -13.88 -22.30
CA ALA A 37 5.66 -13.56 -21.48
C ALA A 37 5.74 -14.19 -20.08
N ILE A 38 6.25 -15.42 -19.96
CA ILE A 38 6.47 -16.09 -18.66
C ILE A 38 7.52 -15.33 -17.85
N VAL A 39 8.68 -15.04 -18.45
CA VAL A 39 9.77 -14.32 -17.75
C VAL A 39 9.30 -12.92 -17.35
N SER A 40 8.63 -12.21 -18.25
CA SER A 40 8.11 -10.87 -17.98
C SER A 40 7.02 -10.91 -16.90
N GLY A 41 6.11 -11.88 -16.96
CA GLY A 41 5.08 -12.09 -15.96
C GLY A 41 5.64 -12.41 -14.57
N TYR A 42 6.67 -13.26 -14.50
CA TYR A 42 7.40 -13.52 -13.26
C TYR A 42 8.05 -12.25 -12.72
N LYS A 43 8.69 -11.44 -13.57
CA LYS A 43 9.30 -10.17 -13.18
C LYS A 43 8.28 -9.15 -12.68
N VAL A 44 7.08 -9.10 -13.28
CA VAL A 44 5.98 -8.27 -12.76
C VAL A 44 5.59 -8.71 -11.36
N HIS A 45 5.39 -10.01 -11.13
CA HIS A 45 5.03 -10.53 -9.81
C HIS A 45 6.12 -10.26 -8.77
N GLU A 46 7.37 -10.59 -9.10
CA GLU A 46 8.54 -10.43 -8.23
C GLU A 46 8.74 -8.96 -7.82
N PHE A 47 8.80 -8.04 -8.77
CA PHE A 47 9.02 -6.62 -8.48
C PHE A 47 7.82 -5.97 -7.78
N SER A 48 6.59 -6.38 -8.12
CA SER A 48 5.39 -5.88 -7.41
C SER A 48 5.38 -6.35 -5.95
N ALA A 49 5.76 -7.61 -5.70
CA ALA A 49 5.83 -8.16 -4.34
C ALA A 49 6.92 -7.45 -3.51
N GLN A 50 8.11 -7.26 -4.08
CA GLN A 50 9.20 -6.52 -3.42
C GLN A 50 8.79 -5.08 -3.11
N ARG A 51 8.13 -4.39 -4.05
CA ARG A 51 7.61 -3.03 -3.84
C ARG A 51 6.57 -2.98 -2.73
N ALA A 52 5.62 -3.92 -2.71
CA ALA A 52 4.60 -4.01 -1.68
C ALA A 52 5.21 -4.29 -0.28
N GLU A 53 6.25 -5.11 -0.21
CA GLU A 53 6.96 -5.40 1.04
C GLU A 53 7.71 -4.17 1.56
N ILE A 54 8.46 -3.47 0.71
CA ILE A 54 9.18 -2.25 1.08
C ILE A 54 8.19 -1.19 1.57
N LYS A 55 7.08 -0.96 0.86
CA LYS A 55 6.07 0.00 1.30
C LYS A 55 5.38 -0.41 2.60
N LYS A 56 5.21 -1.71 2.85
CA LYS A 56 4.69 -2.21 4.12
C LYS A 56 5.66 -1.90 5.27
N ASP A 57 6.94 -2.21 5.10
CA ASP A 57 7.96 -1.91 6.09
C ASP A 57 8.07 -0.39 6.33
N TYR A 58 8.02 0.40 5.25
CA TYR A 58 7.94 1.87 5.31
C TYR A 58 6.74 2.35 6.12
N SER A 59 5.56 1.76 5.91
CA SER A 59 4.33 2.14 6.61
C SER A 59 4.34 1.81 8.10
N ILE A 60 5.13 0.81 8.51
CA ILE A 60 5.31 0.44 9.92
C ILE A 60 6.22 1.48 10.58
N LEU A 61 7.38 1.77 9.98
CA LEU A 61 8.33 2.72 10.57
C LEU A 61 7.81 4.16 10.60
N ASN A 62 7.09 4.57 9.55
CA ASN A 62 6.49 5.90 9.46
C ASN A 62 5.04 5.93 9.93
N ASN A 63 4.61 4.95 10.74
CA ASN A 63 3.24 4.92 11.22
C ASN A 63 2.95 6.14 12.11
N ILE A 64 1.75 6.71 11.97
CA ILE A 64 1.30 7.85 12.78
C ILE A 64 1.36 7.59 14.29
N THR A 65 1.30 6.32 14.71
CA THR A 65 1.44 5.87 16.11
C THR A 65 2.81 6.21 16.69
N TYR A 66 3.87 6.11 15.87
CA TYR A 66 5.25 6.37 16.30
C TYR A 66 5.68 7.82 16.09
N GLY A 67 4.91 8.61 15.32
CA GLY A 67 5.15 10.04 15.15
C GLY A 67 4.10 10.89 15.86
N LEU A 68 3.07 11.33 15.14
CA LEU A 68 2.08 12.28 15.68
C LEU A 68 1.40 11.83 16.98
N LEU A 69 1.15 10.52 17.14
CA LEU A 69 0.47 9.99 18.33
C LEU A 69 1.47 9.46 19.37
N SER A 70 2.77 9.57 19.14
CA SER A 70 3.80 9.11 20.08
C SER A 70 4.12 10.18 21.11
N VAL A 71 4.08 9.80 22.38
CA VAL A 71 4.48 10.66 23.49
C VAL A 71 5.99 10.92 23.48
N ASN A 72 6.79 9.95 23.02
CA ASN A 72 8.23 10.15 22.85
C ASN A 72 8.54 11.21 21.79
N ALA A 73 7.88 11.14 20.63
CA ALA A 73 8.06 12.13 19.58
C ALA A 73 7.68 13.55 20.06
N TRP A 74 6.55 13.69 20.76
CA TRP A 74 6.14 14.98 21.33
C TRP A 74 7.08 15.46 22.43
N ARG A 75 7.55 14.58 23.32
CA ARG A 75 8.57 14.91 24.33
C ARG A 75 9.80 15.49 23.67
N ASP A 76 10.34 14.82 22.66
CA ASP A 76 11.59 15.24 22.00
C ASP A 76 11.43 16.59 21.29
N HIS A 77 10.27 16.83 20.67
CA HIS A 77 9.94 18.14 20.11
C HIS A 77 9.79 19.22 21.20
N ILE A 78 9.07 18.95 22.29
CA ILE A 78 8.87 19.91 23.40
C ILE A 78 10.19 20.23 24.08
N VAL A 79 11.02 19.23 24.38
CA VAL A 79 12.35 19.41 24.98
C VAL A 79 13.19 20.33 24.10
N ARG A 80 13.18 20.10 22.78
CA ARG A 80 13.93 20.92 21.83
C ARG A 80 13.44 22.37 21.82
N VAL A 81 12.12 22.57 21.72
CA VAL A 81 11.52 23.92 21.71
C VAL A 81 11.81 24.65 23.02
N VAL A 82 11.55 24.02 24.16
CA VAL A 82 11.78 24.65 25.45
C VAL A 82 13.27 24.92 25.67
N THR A 83 14.16 24.03 25.23
CA THR A 83 15.61 24.26 25.30
C THR A 83 16.05 25.48 24.50
N HIS A 84 15.65 25.60 23.23
CA HIS A 84 15.96 26.78 22.42
C HIS A 84 15.38 28.07 23.03
N ARG A 85 14.14 28.02 23.51
CA ARG A 85 13.49 29.21 24.09
C ARG A 85 14.06 29.64 25.45
N ILE A 86 14.63 28.71 26.24
CA ILE A 86 15.34 29.03 27.48
C ILE A 86 16.65 29.76 27.17
N ASP A 87 17.36 29.33 26.12
CA ASP A 87 18.60 29.98 25.69
C ASP A 87 18.32 31.45 25.30
N ASP A 88 17.25 31.68 24.54
CA ASP A 88 16.76 33.02 24.13
C ASP A 88 15.98 33.78 25.20
N PHE A 89 15.84 33.24 26.42
CA PHE A 89 15.02 33.86 27.47
C PHE A 89 15.69 35.10 28.05
N GLU A 90 15.25 36.29 27.61
CA GLU A 90 15.61 37.57 28.21
C GLU A 90 14.33 38.38 28.49
N PHE A 91 14.23 38.95 29.69
CA PHE A 91 13.08 39.79 30.02
C PHE A 91 13.17 41.11 29.26
N THR A 92 12.14 41.44 28.48
CA THR A 92 12.01 42.81 27.97
C THR A 92 11.86 43.80 29.14
N LYS A 93 12.28 45.05 28.99
CA LYS A 93 12.19 46.09 30.04
C LYS A 93 10.82 46.13 30.77
N PRO A 94 9.66 46.09 30.09
CA PRO A 94 8.36 46.04 30.77
C PRO A 94 8.09 44.71 31.49
N GLN A 95 8.48 43.57 30.93
CA GLN A 95 8.33 42.26 31.57
C GLN A 95 9.21 42.11 32.81
N ARG A 96 10.43 42.66 32.76
CA ARG A 96 11.36 42.71 33.90
C ARG A 96 10.75 43.50 35.06
N ALA A 97 10.12 44.65 34.77
CA ALA A 97 9.46 45.46 35.78
C ALA A 97 8.25 44.74 36.40
N ALA A 98 7.44 44.06 35.59
CA ALA A 98 6.30 43.28 36.06
C ALA A 98 6.73 42.08 36.93
N ALA A 99 7.71 41.29 36.46
CA ALA A 99 8.26 40.16 37.21
C ALA A 99 8.87 40.61 38.54
N LYS A 100 9.61 41.74 38.54
CA LYS A 100 10.14 42.34 39.76
C LYS A 100 9.05 42.72 40.75
N ALA A 101 7.94 43.29 40.27
CA ALA A 101 6.81 43.68 41.12
C ALA A 101 6.14 42.44 41.75
N GLU A 102 5.92 41.38 40.99
CA GLU A 102 5.35 40.14 41.54
C GLU A 102 6.28 39.45 42.55
N ILE A 103 7.58 39.37 42.24
CA ILE A 103 8.58 38.83 43.18
C ILE A 103 8.60 39.66 44.47
N ALA A 104 8.50 41.00 44.36
CA ALA A 104 8.43 41.87 45.52
C ALA A 104 7.17 41.61 46.37
N VAL A 105 6.01 41.44 45.73
CA VAL A 105 4.75 41.08 46.43
C VAL A 105 4.89 39.74 47.15
N ALA A 106 5.45 38.72 46.50
CA ALA A 106 5.68 37.42 47.11
C ALA A 106 6.65 37.49 48.30
N LEU A 107 7.76 38.23 48.16
CA LEU A 107 8.73 38.45 49.24
C LEU A 107 8.09 39.18 50.43
N HIS A 108 7.29 40.22 50.18
CA HIS A 108 6.52 40.89 51.24
C HIS A 108 5.56 39.93 51.93
N ALA A 109 4.85 39.07 51.19
CA ALA A 109 3.96 38.07 51.77
C ALA A 109 4.71 37.04 52.62
N VAL A 110 5.91 36.61 52.20
CA VAL A 110 6.78 35.71 52.97
C VAL A 110 7.27 36.39 54.25
N ILE A 111 7.68 37.66 54.19
CA ILE A 111 8.11 38.41 55.38
C ILE A 111 6.94 38.59 56.36
N ASN A 112 5.76 39.02 55.89
CA ASN A 112 4.55 39.15 56.71
C ASN A 112 4.15 37.82 57.36
N ARG A 113 4.27 36.71 56.61
CA ARG A 113 3.97 35.37 57.12
C ARG A 113 5.01 34.89 58.12
N ALA A 114 6.27 35.22 57.93
CA ALA A 114 7.34 34.93 58.89
C ALA A 114 7.17 35.75 60.17
N ASP A 115 6.86 37.05 60.08
CA ASP A 115 6.63 37.90 61.24
C ASP A 115 5.39 37.47 62.03
N SER A 116 4.27 37.20 61.36
CA SER A 116 3.06 36.68 62.02
C SER A 116 3.27 35.32 62.70
N MET A 117 4.19 34.48 62.20
CA MET A 117 4.59 33.23 62.88
C MET A 117 5.44 33.49 64.13
N ILE A 118 6.30 34.52 64.12
CA ILE A 118 7.08 34.99 65.27
C ILE A 118 6.16 35.67 66.30
N ASP A 119 5.08 36.32 65.84
CA ASP A 119 4.13 37.05 66.69
C ASP A 119 3.01 36.21 67.31
N ARG A 120 2.85 34.95 66.90
CA ARG A 120 1.96 33.99 67.60
C ARG A 120 2.33 33.90 69.09
N LYS A 121 1.30 33.91 69.97
CA LYS A 121 1.46 33.85 71.44
C LYS A 121 2.28 32.62 71.85
N GLN A 122 3.56 32.83 72.20
CA GLN A 122 4.40 31.77 72.74
C GLN A 122 4.12 31.57 74.23
N LYS A 123 3.69 30.37 74.62
CA LYS A 123 3.24 30.05 75.99
C LYS A 123 4.40 29.85 77.00
N THR A 124 5.63 29.68 76.54
CA THR A 124 6.82 29.37 77.37
C THR A 124 7.81 30.55 77.45
N ILE A 125 8.50 30.69 78.59
CA ILE A 125 9.45 31.78 78.89
C ILE A 125 10.63 31.79 77.88
N GLY A 126 11.18 30.62 77.54
CA GLY A 126 12.23 30.51 76.52
C GLY A 126 11.79 30.96 75.12
N GLY A 127 10.50 30.86 74.82
CA GLY A 127 9.91 31.35 73.58
C GLY A 127 9.85 32.88 73.48
N LYS A 128 9.57 33.55 74.60
CA LYS A 128 9.58 35.01 74.69
C LYS A 128 10.99 35.59 74.53
N LEU A 129 12.01 34.93 75.09
CA LEU A 129 13.42 35.31 74.94
C LEU A 129 13.89 35.15 73.49
N LYS A 130 13.52 34.04 72.82
CA LYS A 130 13.80 33.84 71.38
C LYS A 130 13.11 34.90 70.51
N LYS A 131 11.85 35.20 70.78
CA LYS A 131 11.11 36.26 70.08
C LYS A 131 11.79 37.63 70.23
N PHE A 132 12.21 37.97 71.44
CA PHE A 132 12.93 39.23 71.71
C PHE A 132 14.29 39.29 70.98
N ALA A 133 15.07 38.21 71.03
CA ALA A 133 16.35 38.12 70.33
C ALA A 133 16.18 38.25 68.80
N VAL A 134 15.15 37.62 68.23
CA VAL A 134 14.87 37.72 66.79
C VAL A 134 14.41 39.13 66.40
N LYS A 135 13.47 39.74 67.14
CA LYS A 135 13.00 41.12 66.84
C LYS A 135 14.06 42.20 67.08
N ALA A 136 14.99 42.00 68.00
CA ALA A 136 16.09 42.93 68.26
C ALA A 136 17.18 42.87 67.16
N LEU A 137 17.42 41.68 66.60
CA LEU A 137 18.43 41.46 65.56
C LEU A 137 17.87 41.65 64.14
N VAL A 138 16.57 41.39 63.93
CA VAL A 138 15.91 41.41 62.63
C VAL A 138 14.74 42.39 62.67
N ASN A 139 14.94 43.56 62.06
CA ASN A 139 13.92 44.60 61.93
C ASN A 139 13.11 44.37 60.63
N GLU A 140 11.81 44.15 60.79
CA GLU A 140 10.84 43.89 59.71
C GLU A 140 10.81 45.03 58.67
N GLU A 141 10.72 46.29 59.11
CA GLU A 141 10.72 47.45 58.20
C GLU A 141 12.01 47.51 57.36
N LYS A 142 13.16 47.16 57.96
CA LYS A 142 14.44 47.07 57.24
C LYS A 142 14.48 45.92 56.23
N LEU A 143 13.76 44.82 56.49
CA LEU A 143 13.62 43.72 55.53
C LEU A 143 12.71 44.11 54.36
N HIS A 144 11.56 44.73 54.65
CA HIS A 144 10.65 45.27 53.64
C HIS A 144 11.34 46.30 52.74
N ALA A 145 12.15 47.20 53.32
CA ALA A 145 12.92 48.19 52.56
C ALA A 145 13.95 47.59 51.59
N LYS A 146 14.43 46.36 51.86
CA LYS A 146 15.39 45.64 51.00
C LYS A 146 14.73 44.73 49.96
N VAL A 147 13.43 44.50 50.04
CA VAL A 147 12.69 43.67 49.08
C VAL A 147 12.91 44.06 47.62
N PRO A 148 12.89 45.35 47.21
CA PRO A 148 13.14 45.73 45.83
C PRO A 148 14.55 45.33 45.34
N GLN A 149 15.55 45.35 46.22
CA GLN A 149 16.92 44.94 45.92
C GLN A 149 17.05 43.41 45.86
N PHE A 150 16.36 42.68 46.75
CA PHE A 150 16.29 41.22 46.69
C PHE A 150 15.56 40.73 45.43
N ALA A 151 14.45 41.37 45.05
CA ALA A 151 13.74 41.06 43.82
C ALA A 151 14.61 41.30 42.58
N GLU A 152 15.39 42.39 42.54
CA GLU A 152 16.35 42.64 41.46
C GLU A 152 17.50 41.63 41.45
N THR A 153 18.00 41.25 42.62
CA THR A 153 19.08 40.25 42.74
C THR A 153 18.59 38.87 42.31
N ILE A 154 17.39 38.46 42.72
CA ILE A 154 16.77 37.19 42.30
C ILE A 154 16.53 37.19 40.79
N LEU A 155 16.01 38.28 40.24
CA LEU A 155 15.73 38.40 38.80
C LEU A 155 17.01 38.36 37.96
N SER A 156 18.05 39.09 38.38
CA SER A 156 19.36 39.06 37.73
C SER A 156 20.08 37.73 37.90
N GLU A 157 19.91 37.04 39.03
CA GLU A 157 20.45 35.70 39.26
C GLU A 157 19.76 34.67 38.35
N ILE A 158 18.44 34.77 38.12
CA ILE A 158 17.70 33.90 37.19
C ILE A 158 18.16 34.09 35.74
N GLU A 159 18.50 35.31 35.33
CA GLU A 159 19.02 35.61 33.99
C GLU A 159 20.46 35.10 33.77
N LYS A 160 21.20 34.74 34.83
CA LYS A 160 22.59 34.27 34.68
C LYS A 160 22.65 32.96 33.88
N PRO A 161 23.67 32.80 33.00
CA PRO A 161 23.83 31.60 32.18
C PRO A 161 23.80 30.29 33.00
N LYS A 162 24.44 30.30 34.18
CA LYS A 162 24.50 29.13 35.08
C LYS A 162 23.13 28.68 35.60
N ASN A 163 22.18 29.59 35.80
CA ASN A 163 20.85 29.25 36.29
C ASN A 163 19.89 28.91 35.15
N LYS A 164 20.07 29.50 33.96
CA LYS A 164 19.45 29.03 32.71
C LYS A 164 19.81 27.56 32.43
N GLU A 165 21.10 27.20 32.56
CA GLU A 165 21.57 25.82 32.42
C GLU A 165 20.95 24.86 33.45
N LYS A 166 20.82 25.29 34.71
CA LYS A 166 20.10 24.48 35.73
C LYS A 166 18.62 24.31 35.39
N LEU A 167 17.97 25.36 34.88
CA LEU A 167 16.57 25.30 34.47
C LEU A 167 16.40 24.33 33.30
N LYS A 168 17.29 24.40 32.30
CA LYS A 168 17.37 23.48 31.16
C LYS A 168 17.53 22.03 31.62
N ALA A 169 18.50 21.76 32.50
CA ALA A 169 18.71 20.43 33.05
C ALA A 169 17.49 19.91 33.84
N LEU A 170 16.82 20.78 34.62
CA LEU A 170 15.62 20.41 35.37
C LEU A 170 14.44 20.10 34.43
N VAL A 171 14.25 20.92 33.41
CA VAL A 171 13.19 20.74 32.40
C VAL A 171 13.42 19.47 31.59
N GLN A 172 14.65 19.23 31.11
CA GLN A 172 15.04 18.00 30.43
C GLN A 172 14.78 16.79 31.30
N SER A 173 15.30 16.78 32.54
CA SER A 173 15.10 15.67 33.48
C SER A 173 13.62 15.40 33.77
N LYS A 174 12.80 16.44 33.94
CA LYS A 174 11.36 16.26 34.19
C LYS A 174 10.61 15.76 32.95
N LEU A 175 10.93 16.27 31.76
CA LEU A 175 10.35 15.79 30.50
C LEU A 175 10.77 14.35 30.19
N GLU A 176 12.01 13.98 30.49
CA GLU A 176 12.49 12.59 30.40
C GLU A 176 11.72 11.67 31.35
N GLU A 177 11.55 12.09 32.62
CA GLU A 177 10.74 11.37 33.61
C GLU A 177 9.30 11.13 33.11
N PHE A 178 8.65 12.17 32.56
CA PHE A 178 7.32 12.03 31.96
C PHE A 178 7.28 11.10 30.74
N GLY A 179 8.33 11.11 29.93
CA GLY A 179 8.47 10.21 28.78
C GLY A 179 8.57 8.74 29.18
N THR A 180 9.34 8.43 30.23
CA THR A 180 9.52 7.03 30.69
C THR A 180 8.26 6.39 31.27
N ILE A 181 7.30 7.21 31.72
CA ILE A 181 6.03 6.73 32.28
C ILE A 181 5.03 6.35 31.16
N THR A 182 5.26 6.81 29.92
CA THR A 182 4.31 6.64 28.81
C THR A 182 4.93 5.76 27.73
N TYR A 183 4.63 4.46 27.78
CA TYR A 183 5.30 3.40 27.02
C TYR A 183 4.99 3.43 25.50
N ASP A 184 6.06 3.43 24.69
CA ASP A 184 6.15 2.58 23.49
C ASP A 184 6.70 1.22 23.97
N SER A 185 6.07 0.11 23.59
CA SER A 185 6.48 -1.20 24.12
C SER A 185 7.90 -1.55 23.63
N ALA A 186 8.71 -2.25 24.43
CA ALA A 186 10.04 -2.71 24.00
C ALA A 186 9.98 -3.55 22.71
N ALA A 187 8.83 -4.18 22.44
CA ALA A 187 8.57 -4.92 21.20
C ALA A 187 8.51 -4.01 19.96
N ASP A 188 8.00 -2.78 20.08
CA ASP A 188 7.92 -1.83 18.97
C ASP A 188 9.29 -1.28 18.59
N VAL A 189 10.15 -1.00 19.58
CA VAL A 189 11.53 -0.56 19.37
C VAL A 189 12.36 -1.64 18.67
N ASN A 190 12.29 -2.88 19.17
CA ASN A 190 12.98 -4.02 18.55
C ASN A 190 12.51 -4.23 17.11
N ARG A 191 11.21 -4.11 16.85
CA ARG A 191 10.65 -4.23 15.50
C ARG A 191 11.15 -3.13 14.56
N ALA A 192 11.28 -1.90 15.05
CA ALA A 192 11.80 -0.80 14.26
C ALA A 192 13.29 -1.01 13.91
N GLU A 193 14.10 -1.43 14.89
CA GLU A 193 15.52 -1.76 14.68
C GLU A 193 15.70 -2.93 13.70
N ASP A 194 14.89 -3.99 13.82
CA ASP A 194 14.92 -5.13 12.91
C ASP A 194 14.68 -4.69 11.45
N ILE A 195 13.72 -3.79 11.24
CA ILE A 195 13.43 -3.26 9.90
C ILE A 195 14.59 -2.38 9.43
N LEU A 196 15.11 -1.47 10.24
CA LEU A 196 16.24 -0.62 9.86
C LEU A 196 17.48 -1.45 9.49
N ASN A 197 17.78 -2.49 10.27
CA ASN A 197 18.86 -3.44 10.02
C ASN A 197 18.66 -4.23 8.72
N LYS A 198 17.43 -4.68 8.42
CA LYS A 198 17.08 -5.36 7.16
C LYS A 198 17.46 -4.53 5.92
N TYR A 199 17.37 -3.20 6.02
CA TYR A 199 17.70 -2.28 4.93
C TYR A 199 19.08 -1.61 5.07
N GLY A 200 19.85 -1.95 6.10
CA GLY A 200 21.18 -1.37 6.37
C GLY A 200 21.15 0.13 6.64
N ALA A 201 20.02 0.65 7.16
CA ALA A 201 19.86 2.05 7.48
C ALA A 201 20.17 2.32 8.95
N THR A 202 20.95 3.36 9.23
CA THR A 202 21.31 3.80 10.59
C THR A 202 20.20 4.61 11.27
N ASP A 203 19.31 5.21 10.47
CA ASP A 203 18.30 6.15 10.91
C ASP A 203 17.11 6.17 9.95
N LEU A 204 15.97 6.67 10.44
CA LEU A 204 14.72 6.75 9.68
C LEU A 204 14.84 7.61 8.41
N ALA A 205 15.63 8.69 8.44
CA ALA A 205 15.77 9.58 7.29
C ALA A 205 16.58 8.92 6.16
N SER A 206 17.70 8.26 6.50
CA SER A 206 18.45 7.45 5.53
C SER A 206 17.62 6.29 4.98
N PHE A 207 16.82 5.62 5.83
CA PHE A 207 15.89 4.58 5.39
C PHE A 207 14.86 5.11 4.38
N ASN A 208 14.20 6.23 4.69
CA ASN A 208 13.17 6.81 3.82
C ASN A 208 13.73 7.18 2.45
N LYS A 209 14.91 7.82 2.41
CA LYS A 209 15.59 8.19 1.16
C LYS A 209 15.98 6.98 0.31
N ASN A 210 16.54 5.94 0.93
CA ASN A 210 16.91 4.71 0.23
C ASN A 210 15.67 3.97 -0.31
N CYS A 211 14.58 3.97 0.45
CA CYS A 211 13.31 3.38 0.05
C CYS A 211 12.71 4.11 -1.15
N GLU A 212 12.66 5.45 -1.15
CA GLU A 212 12.12 6.24 -2.25
C GLU A 212 12.81 5.90 -3.59
N GLN A 213 14.14 5.91 -3.61
CA GLN A 213 14.91 5.56 -4.81
C GLN A 213 14.65 4.13 -5.30
N LYS A 214 14.55 3.18 -4.37
CA LYS A 214 14.32 1.76 -4.71
C LYS A 214 12.88 1.52 -5.18
N LEU A 215 11.90 2.22 -4.60
CA LEU A 215 10.49 2.13 -4.98
C LEU A 215 10.26 2.65 -6.40
N ASP A 216 10.92 3.74 -6.79
CA ASP A 216 10.82 4.31 -8.14
C ASP A 216 11.42 3.39 -9.23
N ASP A 217 12.59 2.79 -8.97
CA ASP A 217 13.20 1.80 -9.87
C ASP A 217 12.32 0.56 -10.01
N LEU A 218 11.83 0.00 -8.90
CA LEU A 218 10.94 -1.16 -8.92
C LEU A 218 9.64 -0.87 -9.64
N GLN A 219 9.05 0.31 -9.43
CA GLN A 219 7.84 0.74 -10.13
C GLN A 219 8.09 0.79 -11.63
N SER A 220 9.14 1.49 -12.08
CA SER A 220 9.48 1.64 -13.49
C SER A 220 9.70 0.28 -14.18
N ARG A 221 10.46 -0.62 -13.54
CA ARG A 221 10.68 -1.98 -14.04
C ARG A 221 9.39 -2.79 -14.12
N THR A 222 8.55 -2.72 -13.09
CA THR A 222 7.29 -3.45 -13.06
C THR A 222 6.38 -3.02 -14.22
N TYR A 223 6.25 -1.71 -14.46
CA TYR A 223 5.45 -1.19 -15.56
C TYR A 223 6.05 -1.54 -16.93
N PHE A 224 7.37 -1.50 -17.08
CA PHE A 224 8.04 -1.94 -18.30
C PHE A 224 7.65 -3.38 -18.66
N PHE A 225 7.82 -4.34 -17.75
CA PHE A 225 7.47 -5.74 -18.01
C PHE A 225 5.95 -5.95 -18.20
N THR A 226 5.13 -5.14 -17.54
CA THR A 226 3.68 -5.13 -17.76
C THR A 226 3.36 -4.73 -19.20
N TYR A 227 3.97 -3.66 -19.72
CA TYR A 227 3.78 -3.24 -21.10
C TYR A 227 4.33 -4.23 -22.12
N VAL A 228 5.41 -4.95 -21.80
CA VAL A 228 5.91 -6.06 -22.63
C VAL A 228 4.84 -7.15 -22.76
N VAL A 229 4.24 -7.59 -21.66
CA VAL A 229 3.16 -8.60 -21.68
C VAL A 229 1.95 -8.11 -22.48
N LEU A 230 1.51 -6.86 -22.26
CA LEU A 230 0.42 -6.26 -23.04
C LEU A 230 0.74 -6.17 -24.54
N GLY A 231 1.97 -5.80 -24.89
CA GLY A 231 2.45 -5.77 -26.26
C GLY A 231 2.38 -7.14 -26.93
N ILE A 232 2.77 -8.21 -26.21
CA ILE A 232 2.63 -9.59 -26.69
C ILE A 232 1.16 -9.95 -26.91
N MET A 233 0.25 -9.57 -26.00
CA MET A 233 -1.18 -9.84 -26.18
C MET A 233 -1.76 -9.14 -27.42
N ILE A 234 -1.43 -7.86 -27.61
CA ILE A 234 -1.85 -7.10 -28.80
C ILE A 234 -1.28 -7.72 -30.07
N PHE A 235 -0.01 -8.14 -30.05
CA PHE A 235 0.62 -8.83 -31.17
C PHE A 235 -0.12 -10.12 -31.53
N PHE A 236 -0.51 -10.94 -30.54
CA PHE A 236 -1.29 -12.15 -30.77
C PHE A 236 -2.65 -11.85 -31.41
N LEU A 237 -3.35 -10.79 -30.97
CA LEU A 237 -4.60 -10.34 -31.57
C LEU A 237 -4.42 -9.84 -33.01
N MET A 238 -3.34 -9.10 -33.29
CA MET A 238 -3.01 -8.64 -34.64
C MET A 238 -2.70 -9.81 -35.57
N MET A 239 -1.96 -10.81 -35.08
CA MET A 239 -1.69 -12.05 -35.82
C MET A 239 -2.97 -12.82 -36.17
N TRP A 240 -3.96 -12.84 -35.27
CA TRP A 240 -5.27 -13.43 -35.57
C TRP A 240 -5.97 -12.75 -36.76
N TRP A 241 -5.83 -11.44 -36.90
CA TRP A 241 -6.36 -10.70 -38.04
C TRP A 241 -5.65 -11.05 -39.34
N VAL A 242 -4.31 -11.10 -39.32
CA VAL A 242 -3.48 -11.42 -40.50
C VAL A 242 -3.69 -12.85 -40.97
N LEU A 243 -3.79 -13.81 -40.04
CA LEU A 243 -3.92 -15.24 -40.33
C LEU A 243 -5.37 -15.67 -40.61
N ARG A 244 -6.32 -14.74 -40.70
CA ARG A 244 -7.76 -15.03 -40.82
C ARG A 244 -8.12 -15.93 -42.00
N ASN A 245 -7.37 -15.86 -43.11
CA ASN A 245 -7.61 -16.66 -44.32
C ASN A 245 -6.92 -18.04 -44.29
N GLN A 246 -6.03 -18.32 -43.33
CA GLN A 246 -5.21 -19.54 -43.29
C GLN A 246 -5.74 -20.57 -42.28
N ARG A 247 -6.75 -21.36 -42.66
CA ARG A 247 -7.42 -22.33 -41.75
C ARG A 247 -6.46 -23.33 -41.07
N GLN A 248 -5.35 -23.66 -41.71
CA GLN A 248 -4.45 -24.73 -41.23
C GLN A 248 -3.59 -24.33 -40.02
N VAL A 249 -3.43 -23.02 -39.76
CA VAL A 249 -2.66 -22.50 -38.61
C VAL A 249 -3.55 -22.08 -37.43
N HIS A 250 -4.89 -22.08 -37.60
CA HIS A 250 -5.82 -21.62 -36.57
C HIS A 250 -5.73 -22.44 -35.29
N THR A 251 -5.78 -23.76 -35.38
CA THR A 251 -5.71 -24.64 -34.20
C THR A 251 -4.44 -24.45 -33.37
N PRO A 252 -3.20 -24.58 -33.93
CA PRO A 252 -1.99 -24.40 -33.13
C PRO A 252 -1.85 -22.98 -32.58
N PHE A 253 -2.20 -21.95 -33.35
CA PHE A 253 -2.13 -20.56 -32.88
C PHE A 253 -3.13 -20.27 -31.76
N PHE A 254 -4.31 -20.89 -31.82
CA PHE A 254 -5.30 -20.81 -30.74
C PHE A 254 -4.82 -21.45 -29.45
N VAL A 255 -4.17 -22.61 -29.52
CA VAL A 255 -3.58 -23.25 -28.34
C VAL A 255 -2.53 -22.32 -27.70
N MET A 256 -1.67 -21.69 -28.51
CA MET A 256 -0.69 -20.71 -28.00
C MET A 256 -1.36 -19.49 -27.35
N SER A 257 -2.45 -19.00 -27.95
CA SER A 257 -3.23 -17.89 -27.39
C SER A 257 -3.87 -18.25 -26.04
N VAL A 258 -4.38 -19.48 -25.89
CA VAL A 258 -4.92 -19.98 -24.61
C VAL A 258 -3.83 -20.10 -23.54
N LEU A 259 -2.63 -20.55 -23.91
CA LEU A 259 -1.50 -20.60 -22.98
C LEU A 259 -1.09 -19.20 -22.52
N LEU A 260 -1.04 -18.22 -23.44
CA LEU A 260 -0.80 -16.82 -23.09
C LEU A 260 -1.86 -16.30 -22.11
N ALA A 261 -3.14 -16.57 -22.37
CA ALA A 261 -4.23 -16.16 -21.49
C ALA A 261 -4.09 -16.76 -20.08
N LEU A 262 -3.67 -18.03 -19.95
CA LEU A 262 -3.42 -18.67 -18.66
C LEU A 262 -2.26 -18.01 -17.90
N ILE A 263 -1.16 -17.67 -18.59
CA ILE A 263 -0.02 -16.98 -17.98
C ILE A 263 -0.45 -15.61 -17.46
N VAL A 264 -1.14 -14.82 -18.29
CA VAL A 264 -1.58 -13.47 -17.92
C VAL A 264 -2.60 -13.52 -16.78
N LEU A 265 -3.54 -14.47 -16.80
CA LEU A 265 -4.48 -14.69 -15.70
C LEU A 265 -3.75 -14.98 -14.39
N PHE A 266 -2.79 -15.92 -14.40
CA PHE A 266 -2.04 -16.28 -13.21
C PHE A 266 -1.29 -15.08 -12.62
N VAL A 267 -0.58 -14.33 -13.46
CA VAL A 267 0.18 -13.15 -13.03
C VAL A 267 -0.76 -12.03 -12.55
N GLY A 268 -1.87 -11.78 -13.25
CA GLY A 268 -2.85 -10.76 -12.88
C GLY A 268 -3.54 -11.03 -11.55
N LEU A 269 -3.82 -12.30 -11.23
CA LEU A 269 -4.47 -12.70 -9.98
C LEU A 269 -3.53 -12.73 -8.77
N THR A 270 -2.24 -13.02 -8.98
CA THR A 270 -1.24 -13.17 -7.91
C THR A 270 -0.47 -11.88 -7.63
N SER A 271 -0.45 -10.94 -8.59
CA SER A 271 0.17 -9.64 -8.38
C SER A 271 -0.80 -8.68 -7.66
N PRO A 272 -0.29 -7.74 -6.84
CA PRO A 272 -1.12 -6.71 -6.24
C PRO A 272 -2.02 -6.01 -7.27
N MET A 273 -3.28 -5.80 -6.91
CA MET A 273 -4.28 -5.16 -7.77
C MET A 273 -4.67 -3.77 -7.28
N ILE A 274 -4.82 -3.62 -5.96
CA ILE A 274 -5.13 -2.34 -5.32
C ILE A 274 -4.08 -2.10 -4.26
N GLU A 275 -3.56 -0.87 -4.27
CA GLU A 275 -2.76 -0.32 -3.19
C GLU A 275 -3.54 0.83 -2.58
N ILE A 276 -3.76 0.77 -1.27
CA ILE A 276 -4.41 1.82 -0.46
C ILE A 276 -3.31 2.42 0.40
N ASP A 277 -3.07 3.72 0.24
CA ASP A 277 -2.07 4.48 1.00
C ASP A 277 -2.68 5.82 1.42
N ALA A 278 -2.92 5.97 2.72
CA ALA A 278 -3.45 7.18 3.33
C ALA A 278 -2.41 7.72 4.32
N ARG A 279 -1.98 8.97 4.13
CA ARG A 279 -0.93 9.57 4.96
C ARG A 279 -1.05 11.08 5.08
N ILE A 280 -0.46 11.63 6.14
CA ILE A 280 -0.19 13.06 6.29
C ILE A 280 1.23 13.29 5.78
N LYS A 281 1.38 13.89 4.59
CA LYS A 281 2.70 14.20 3.99
C LYS A 281 3.48 15.15 4.87
N GLU A 282 2.82 16.19 5.34
CA GLU A 282 3.42 17.22 6.17
C GLU A 282 2.39 17.75 7.15
N LEU A 283 2.75 17.81 8.43
CA LEU A 283 2.03 18.56 9.44
C LEU A 283 3.02 19.51 10.11
N SER A 284 2.84 20.80 9.91
CA SER A 284 3.62 21.82 10.59
C SER A 284 2.76 22.77 11.41
N PHE A 285 3.19 23.09 12.61
CA PHE A 285 2.51 24.07 13.46
C PHE A 285 3.50 24.85 14.31
N LEU A 286 3.07 26.01 14.78
CA LEU A 286 3.87 26.90 15.61
C LEU A 286 3.64 26.56 17.09
N LEU A 287 4.70 26.18 17.80
CA LEU A 287 4.70 26.01 19.25
C LEU A 287 5.72 26.97 19.87
N ILE A 288 5.24 27.92 20.68
CA ILE A 288 6.09 28.93 21.37
C ILE A 288 6.99 29.69 20.36
N GLY A 289 6.46 30.01 19.18
CA GLY A 289 7.19 30.73 18.13
C GLY A 289 8.17 29.87 17.31
N GLU A 290 8.31 28.58 17.61
CA GLU A 290 9.12 27.63 16.83
C GLU A 290 8.21 26.72 16.00
N ARG A 291 8.62 26.40 14.76
CA ARG A 291 7.84 25.54 13.87
C ARG A 291 8.21 24.08 14.11
N ILE A 292 7.27 23.29 14.58
CA ILE A 292 7.38 21.83 14.65
C ILE A 292 6.82 21.24 13.36
N THR A 293 7.51 20.26 12.78
CA THR A 293 7.13 19.60 11.52
C THR A 293 7.20 18.09 11.66
N PHE A 294 6.12 17.40 11.32
CA PHE A 294 6.05 15.96 11.14
C PHE A 294 5.93 15.66 9.64
N HIS A 295 6.75 14.74 9.13
CA HIS A 295 6.75 14.34 7.72
C HIS A 295 6.29 12.90 7.57
N ASP A 296 5.63 12.59 6.45
CA ASP A 296 5.30 11.24 6.00
C ASP A 296 4.60 10.33 7.02
N GLN A 297 3.62 10.86 7.75
CA GLN A 297 2.89 10.12 8.77
C GLN A 297 1.85 9.19 8.11
N VAL A 298 2.17 7.91 8.03
CA VAL A 298 1.31 6.90 7.41
C VAL A 298 0.19 6.50 8.36
N ILE A 299 -1.05 6.70 7.91
CA ILE A 299 -2.26 6.34 8.65
C ILE A 299 -2.65 4.90 8.34
N PHE A 300 -2.67 4.55 7.06
CA PHE A 300 -3.10 3.24 6.61
C PHE A 300 -2.41 2.85 5.30
N PHE A 301 -1.87 1.63 5.26
CA PHE A 301 -1.28 1.06 4.06
C PHE A 301 -1.68 -0.40 3.87
N GLN A 302 -2.16 -0.74 2.67
CA GLN A 302 -2.39 -2.12 2.24
C GLN A 302 -2.15 -2.26 0.74
N SER A 303 -1.43 -3.31 0.33
CA SER A 303 -1.26 -3.68 -1.08
C SER A 303 -1.59 -5.16 -1.24
N LYS A 304 -2.64 -5.50 -2.00
CA LYS A 304 -3.21 -6.86 -2.03
C LYS A 304 -3.60 -7.32 -3.43
N SER A 305 -3.38 -8.61 -3.70
CA SER A 305 -3.93 -9.33 -4.86
C SER A 305 -5.28 -9.97 -4.53
N ILE A 306 -6.00 -10.47 -5.54
CA ILE A 306 -7.22 -11.28 -5.30
C ILE A 306 -6.90 -12.51 -4.46
N VAL A 307 -5.78 -13.17 -4.75
CA VAL A 307 -5.37 -14.38 -4.01
C VAL A 307 -5.10 -14.04 -2.54
N ASP A 308 -4.50 -12.90 -2.25
CA ASP A 308 -4.28 -12.45 -0.87
C ASP A 308 -5.61 -12.13 -0.17
N VAL A 309 -6.54 -11.47 -0.85
CA VAL A 309 -7.87 -11.17 -0.29
C VAL A 309 -8.63 -12.46 0.03
N VAL A 310 -8.63 -13.43 -0.89
CA VAL A 310 -9.23 -14.75 -0.66
C VAL A 310 -8.59 -15.43 0.54
N ARG A 311 -7.26 -15.43 0.63
CA ARG A 311 -6.53 -16.02 1.76
C ARG A 311 -6.94 -15.38 3.07
N ILE A 312 -6.92 -14.05 3.16
CA ILE A 312 -7.29 -13.29 4.36
C ILE A 312 -8.73 -13.60 4.77
N LEU A 313 -9.67 -13.62 3.83
CA LEU A 313 -11.09 -13.88 4.11
C LEU A 313 -11.34 -15.29 4.66
N ILE A 314 -10.58 -16.28 4.19
CA ILE A 314 -10.66 -17.67 4.68
C ILE A 314 -9.97 -17.81 6.04
N GLU A 315 -8.77 -17.21 6.21
CA GLU A 315 -7.99 -17.27 7.45
C GLU A 315 -8.63 -16.52 8.62
N THR A 316 -9.48 -15.52 8.35
CA THR A 316 -10.22 -14.77 9.38
C THR A 316 -11.16 -15.67 10.20
N GLY A 317 -11.49 -16.88 9.74
CA GLY A 317 -12.24 -17.88 10.50
C GLY A 317 -13.73 -17.60 10.69
N LYS A 318 -14.23 -16.46 10.20
CA LYS A 318 -15.66 -16.12 10.20
C LYS A 318 -16.36 -16.81 9.02
N TYR A 319 -17.46 -17.52 9.29
CA TYR A 319 -18.22 -18.25 8.26
C TYR A 319 -18.62 -17.36 7.08
N ASP A 320 -19.14 -16.15 7.34
CA ASP A 320 -19.56 -15.22 6.29
C ASP A 320 -18.39 -14.78 5.39
N SER A 321 -17.24 -14.46 6.00
CA SER A 321 -16.03 -14.06 5.26
C SER A 321 -15.48 -15.22 4.44
N ALA A 322 -15.44 -16.43 5.00
CA ALA A 322 -14.96 -17.61 4.31
C ALA A 322 -15.81 -17.95 3.08
N ILE A 323 -17.15 -17.84 3.19
CA ILE A 323 -18.06 -18.03 2.06
C ILE A 323 -17.74 -17.04 0.94
N VAL A 324 -17.61 -15.74 1.26
CA VAL A 324 -17.26 -14.71 0.27
C VAL A 324 -15.91 -15.01 -0.39
N GLY A 325 -14.90 -15.41 0.39
CA GLY A 325 -13.59 -15.82 -0.13
C GLY A 325 -13.67 -16.98 -1.12
N VAL A 326 -14.45 -18.03 -0.79
CA VAL A 326 -14.68 -19.19 -1.69
C VAL A 326 -15.39 -18.77 -2.98
N LEU A 327 -16.40 -17.88 -2.89
CA LEU A 327 -17.08 -17.35 -4.08
C LEU A 327 -16.12 -16.60 -4.99
N ILE A 328 -15.30 -15.70 -4.44
CA ILE A 328 -14.31 -14.93 -5.21
C ILE A 328 -13.31 -15.87 -5.90
N LEU A 329 -12.81 -16.89 -5.18
CA LEU A 329 -11.90 -17.89 -5.74
C LEU A 329 -12.54 -18.64 -6.91
N LEU A 330 -13.79 -19.08 -6.73
CA LEU A 330 -14.52 -19.84 -7.74
C LEU A 330 -14.74 -19.00 -9.00
N PHE A 331 -15.22 -17.76 -8.87
CA PHE A 331 -15.52 -16.91 -10.03
C PHE A 331 -14.30 -16.25 -10.68
N SER A 332 -13.27 -15.89 -9.91
CA SER A 332 -12.10 -15.17 -10.41
C SER A 332 -10.99 -16.09 -10.91
N VAL A 333 -10.93 -17.32 -10.39
CA VAL A 333 -9.81 -18.24 -10.65
C VAL A 333 -10.30 -19.53 -11.29
N VAL A 334 -11.19 -20.27 -10.60
CA VAL A 334 -11.61 -21.61 -11.03
C VAL A 334 -12.37 -21.55 -12.35
N PHE A 335 -13.35 -20.66 -12.48
CA PHE A 335 -14.16 -20.51 -13.70
C PHE A 335 -13.32 -20.11 -14.94
N PRO A 336 -12.49 -19.06 -14.88
CA PRO A 336 -11.62 -18.69 -15.99
C PRO A 336 -10.66 -19.81 -16.42
N ILE A 337 -10.04 -20.52 -15.46
CA ILE A 337 -9.16 -21.66 -15.75
C ILE A 337 -9.95 -22.80 -16.41
N ALA A 338 -11.10 -23.18 -15.83
CA ALA A 338 -11.95 -24.23 -16.37
C ALA A 338 -12.41 -23.92 -17.80
N LYS A 339 -12.74 -22.65 -18.09
CA LYS A 339 -13.09 -22.18 -19.43
C LYS A 339 -11.92 -22.36 -20.41
N LEU A 340 -10.72 -21.90 -20.06
CA LEU A 340 -9.53 -22.01 -20.92
C LEU A 340 -9.16 -23.47 -21.21
N ILE A 341 -9.17 -24.32 -20.17
CA ILE A 341 -8.92 -25.77 -20.30
C ILE A 341 -9.97 -26.43 -21.19
N SER A 342 -11.26 -26.18 -20.95
CA SER A 342 -12.35 -26.75 -21.75
C SER A 342 -12.27 -26.34 -23.21
N THR A 343 -11.85 -25.10 -23.47
CA THR A 343 -11.66 -24.59 -24.83
C THR A 343 -10.54 -25.33 -25.56
N LYS A 344 -9.41 -25.55 -24.88
CA LYS A 344 -8.30 -26.36 -25.41
C LYS A 344 -8.74 -27.81 -25.66
N LEU A 345 -9.44 -28.42 -24.71
CA LEU A 345 -9.93 -29.80 -24.82
C LEU A 345 -10.96 -29.96 -25.96
N TYR A 346 -11.80 -28.96 -26.20
CA TYR A 346 -12.75 -28.98 -27.30
C TYR A 346 -12.05 -28.96 -28.68
N LEU A 347 -10.98 -28.17 -28.82
CA LEU A 347 -10.21 -28.04 -30.07
C LEU A 347 -9.30 -29.22 -30.38
N LEU A 348 -8.73 -29.86 -29.35
CA LEU A 348 -7.79 -30.97 -29.51
C LEU A 348 -8.44 -32.35 -29.31
N GLY A 349 -9.68 -32.38 -28.82
CA GLY A 349 -10.38 -33.60 -28.42
C GLY A 349 -10.96 -34.40 -29.59
N THR A 350 -10.94 -35.72 -29.45
CA THR A 350 -11.72 -36.65 -30.30
C THR A 350 -13.23 -36.42 -30.14
N GLU A 351 -14.05 -36.97 -31.05
CA GLU A 351 -15.53 -36.89 -31.06
C GLU A 351 -16.17 -37.00 -29.66
N ARG A 352 -15.61 -37.86 -28.79
CA ARG A 352 -16.05 -38.10 -27.40
C ARG A 352 -15.92 -36.88 -26.47
N TRP A 353 -14.84 -36.11 -26.59
CA TRP A 353 -14.62 -34.90 -25.80
C TRP A 353 -15.44 -33.73 -26.35
N ARG A 354 -15.59 -33.69 -27.68
CA ARG A 354 -16.40 -32.70 -28.40
C ARG A 354 -17.91 -32.86 -28.12
N SER A 355 -18.37 -34.09 -27.88
CA SER A 355 -19.76 -34.40 -27.55
C SER A 355 -20.13 -34.20 -26.07
N ASN A 356 -19.16 -33.96 -25.18
CA ASN A 356 -19.43 -33.79 -23.75
C ASN A 356 -20.12 -32.45 -23.48
N LYS A 357 -21.34 -32.51 -22.91
CA LYS A 357 -22.17 -31.34 -22.59
C LYS A 357 -21.47 -30.36 -21.65
N ILE A 358 -20.66 -30.84 -20.71
CA ILE A 358 -19.94 -29.99 -19.75
C ILE A 358 -18.84 -29.19 -20.46
N ILE A 359 -18.04 -29.84 -21.30
CA ILE A 359 -16.95 -29.20 -22.05
C ILE A 359 -17.50 -28.19 -23.04
N HIS A 360 -18.56 -28.56 -23.77
CA HIS A 360 -19.23 -27.65 -24.68
C HIS A 360 -19.86 -26.46 -23.95
N TYR A 361 -20.44 -26.69 -22.77
CA TYR A 361 -20.94 -25.61 -21.91
C TYR A 361 -19.80 -24.67 -21.49
N PHE A 362 -18.69 -25.20 -20.95
CA PHE A 362 -17.56 -24.38 -20.52
C PHE A 362 -16.84 -23.67 -21.66
N ALA A 363 -16.76 -24.24 -22.86
CA ALA A 363 -16.13 -23.60 -24.01
C ALA A 363 -17.00 -22.49 -24.64
N PHE A 364 -18.31 -22.69 -24.78
CA PHE A 364 -19.18 -21.79 -25.57
C PHE A 364 -20.26 -21.05 -24.77
N LYS A 365 -20.71 -21.57 -23.63
CA LYS A 365 -21.85 -21.02 -22.87
C LYS A 365 -21.47 -20.43 -21.51
N SER A 366 -20.33 -20.82 -20.94
CA SER A 366 -19.85 -20.29 -19.66
C SER A 366 -19.49 -18.82 -19.70
N GLY A 367 -19.30 -18.23 -20.89
CA GLY A 367 -19.03 -16.79 -21.03
C GLY A 367 -20.09 -15.92 -20.36
N LYS A 368 -21.36 -16.37 -20.31
CA LYS A 368 -22.45 -15.66 -19.62
C LYS A 368 -22.32 -15.70 -18.08
N TRP A 369 -21.62 -16.69 -17.55
CA TRP A 369 -21.45 -16.93 -16.11
C TRP A 369 -20.04 -16.59 -15.62
N SER A 370 -19.11 -16.34 -16.56
CA SER A 370 -17.75 -15.91 -16.28
C SER A 370 -17.78 -14.47 -15.77
N MET A 371 -17.93 -14.32 -14.46
CA MET A 371 -18.05 -13.04 -13.74
C MET A 371 -16.75 -12.20 -13.70
N ALA A 372 -15.74 -12.55 -14.51
CA ALA A 372 -14.47 -11.84 -14.53
C ALA A 372 -14.65 -10.34 -14.86
N ASP A 373 -15.55 -10.02 -15.81
CA ASP A 373 -15.92 -8.66 -16.18
C ASP A 373 -16.56 -7.89 -14.99
N VAL A 374 -17.42 -8.56 -14.22
CA VAL A 374 -18.05 -7.96 -13.03
C VAL A 374 -17.02 -7.75 -11.93
N ASN A 375 -16.04 -8.65 -11.78
CA ASN A 375 -14.96 -8.47 -10.80
C ASN A 375 -14.06 -7.28 -11.15
N VAL A 376 -13.80 -7.04 -12.44
CA VAL A 376 -13.12 -5.81 -12.88
C VAL A 376 -13.90 -4.57 -12.42
N VAL A 377 -15.22 -4.55 -12.66
CA VAL A 377 -16.08 -3.43 -12.24
C VAL A 377 -16.11 -3.30 -10.71
N ALA A 378 -16.17 -4.41 -9.97
CA ALA A 378 -16.19 -4.41 -8.51
C ALA A 378 -14.88 -3.85 -7.92
N ILE A 379 -13.72 -4.26 -8.46
CA ILE A 379 -12.42 -3.72 -8.06
C ILE A 379 -12.31 -2.23 -8.39
N PHE A 380 -12.80 -1.83 -9.56
CA PHE A 380 -12.81 -0.43 -9.97
C PHE A 380 -13.73 0.44 -9.08
N MET A 381 -14.92 -0.05 -8.74
CA MET A 381 -15.84 0.62 -7.82
C MET A 381 -15.27 0.67 -6.40
N ALA A 382 -14.61 -0.38 -5.94
CA ALA A 382 -13.90 -0.36 -4.66
C ALA A 382 -12.78 0.68 -4.66
N TYR A 383 -11.99 0.76 -5.75
CA TYR A 383 -10.97 1.79 -5.93
C TYR A 383 -11.56 3.21 -5.85
N ILE A 384 -12.62 3.50 -6.62
CA ILE A 384 -13.30 4.80 -6.59
C ILE A 384 -13.87 5.09 -5.19
N GLY A 385 -14.49 4.10 -4.57
CA GLY A 385 -15.09 4.23 -3.23
C GLY A 385 -14.05 4.55 -2.15
N PHE A 386 -12.97 3.76 -2.07
CA PHE A 386 -11.87 4.03 -1.15
C PHE A 386 -11.22 5.37 -1.45
N LYS A 387 -10.98 5.68 -2.73
CA LYS A 387 -10.38 6.95 -3.13
C LYS A 387 -11.24 8.14 -2.68
N GLY A 388 -12.53 8.12 -3.01
CA GLY A 388 -13.46 9.20 -2.66
C GLY A 388 -13.64 9.37 -1.15
N ILE A 389 -13.77 8.26 -0.41
CA ILE A 389 -13.89 8.32 1.06
C ILE A 389 -12.60 8.90 1.66
N LEU A 390 -11.43 8.35 1.32
CA LEU A 390 -10.15 8.84 1.84
C LEU A 390 -9.91 10.30 1.46
N ASP A 391 -10.17 10.70 0.22
CA ASP A 391 -10.04 12.10 -0.22
C ASP A 391 -10.92 13.02 0.63
N SER A 392 -12.19 12.64 0.85
CA SER A 392 -13.11 13.45 1.69
C SER A 392 -12.61 13.56 3.14
N GLN A 393 -12.25 12.45 3.77
CA GLN A 393 -11.80 12.44 5.16
C GLN A 393 -10.48 13.18 5.35
N LEU A 394 -9.52 12.99 4.44
CA LEU A 394 -8.22 13.66 4.49
C LEU A 394 -8.30 15.14 4.10
N SER A 395 -9.26 15.56 3.27
CA SER A 395 -9.48 16.97 2.96
C SER A 395 -9.85 17.79 4.21
N HIS A 396 -10.57 17.19 5.17
CA HIS A 396 -10.86 17.82 6.46
C HIS A 396 -9.61 18.02 7.32
N LEU A 397 -8.56 17.25 7.07
CA LEU A 397 -7.26 17.39 7.73
C LEU A 397 -6.35 18.38 7.00
N ASN A 398 -6.72 18.84 5.80
CA ASN A 398 -5.97 19.85 5.05
C ASN A 398 -6.33 21.25 5.55
N THR A 399 -5.59 21.71 6.55
CA THR A 399 -5.75 23.05 7.12
C THR A 399 -4.55 23.90 6.75
N LYS A 400 -4.80 25.13 6.31
CA LYS A 400 -3.79 26.18 6.17
C LYS A 400 -4.22 27.39 6.96
N THR A 401 -3.65 27.55 8.14
CA THR A 401 -3.73 28.77 8.97
C THR A 401 -2.32 29.26 9.27
N ASP A 402 -2.19 30.48 9.79
CA ASP A 402 -0.88 31.05 10.13
C ASP A 402 -0.09 30.21 11.15
N SER A 403 -0.79 29.45 12.00
CA SER A 403 -0.21 28.63 13.07
C SER A 403 -0.23 27.12 12.81
N LEU A 404 -0.97 26.63 11.81
CA LEU A 404 -1.11 25.21 11.48
C LEU A 404 -1.21 25.02 9.96
N ALA A 405 -0.28 24.28 9.38
CA ALA A 405 -0.31 23.81 8.01
C ALA A 405 -0.28 22.28 7.99
N SER A 406 -1.27 21.66 7.36
CA SER A 406 -1.38 20.21 7.25
C SER A 406 -1.67 19.84 5.80
N ILE A 407 -0.94 18.85 5.29
CA ILE A 407 -1.05 18.29 3.94
C ILE A 407 -1.23 16.78 4.08
N SER A 408 -2.47 16.33 4.00
CA SER A 408 -2.89 14.95 3.91
C SER A 408 -3.15 14.55 2.46
N THR A 409 -2.66 13.37 2.08
CA THR A 409 -2.81 12.82 0.73
C THR A 409 -3.36 11.41 0.76
N ASN A 410 -4.04 11.08 -0.33
CA ASN A 410 -4.41 9.73 -0.68
C ASN A 410 -3.60 9.29 -1.90
N GLU A 411 -2.77 8.26 -1.74
CA GLU A 411 -1.99 7.67 -2.83
C GLU A 411 -2.54 6.29 -3.24
N THR A 412 -3.84 6.08 -3.02
CA THR A 412 -4.53 4.88 -3.50
C THR A 412 -4.40 4.76 -5.02
N THR A 413 -3.87 3.64 -5.48
CA THR A 413 -3.53 3.39 -6.89
C THR A 413 -3.91 1.97 -7.33
N LEU A 414 -4.31 1.85 -8.59
CA LEU A 414 -4.48 0.56 -9.26
C LEU A 414 -3.11 0.05 -9.71
N GLN A 415 -2.82 -1.19 -9.35
CA GLN A 415 -1.52 -1.81 -9.53
C GLN A 415 -1.47 -2.65 -10.83
N PRO A 416 -0.27 -3.03 -11.30
CA PRO A 416 -0.11 -3.81 -12.52
C PRO A 416 -0.90 -5.12 -12.59
N GLY A 417 -1.17 -5.77 -11.45
CA GLY A 417 -2.04 -6.96 -11.41
C GLY A 417 -3.45 -6.68 -11.92
N PHE A 418 -4.02 -5.51 -11.60
CA PHE A 418 -5.33 -5.10 -12.12
C PHE A 418 -5.29 -4.89 -13.63
N ILE A 419 -4.27 -4.21 -14.15
CA ILE A 419 -4.11 -3.96 -15.60
C ILE A 419 -4.02 -5.28 -16.37
N LEU A 420 -3.21 -6.22 -15.89
CA LEU A 420 -3.07 -7.54 -16.52
C LEU A 420 -4.35 -8.37 -16.44
N PHE A 421 -5.09 -8.29 -15.34
CA PHE A 421 -6.38 -8.96 -15.21
C PHE A 421 -7.43 -8.41 -16.17
N VAL A 422 -7.52 -7.08 -16.31
CA VAL A 422 -8.41 -6.45 -17.31
C VAL A 422 -8.01 -6.87 -18.73
N ALA A 423 -6.71 -6.85 -19.03
CA ALA A 423 -6.21 -7.29 -20.32
C ALA A 423 -6.57 -8.76 -20.60
N PHE A 424 -6.42 -9.64 -19.60
CA PHE A 424 -6.84 -11.03 -19.69
C PHE A 424 -8.34 -11.15 -20.01
N VAL A 425 -9.20 -10.40 -19.32
CA VAL A 425 -10.65 -10.41 -19.54
C VAL A 425 -10.98 -10.03 -20.98
N LEU A 426 -10.45 -8.89 -21.45
CA LEU A 426 -10.68 -8.41 -22.82
C LEU A 426 -10.15 -9.40 -23.87
N PHE A 427 -8.95 -9.94 -23.65
CA PHE A 427 -8.35 -10.93 -24.53
C PHE A 427 -9.15 -12.23 -24.56
N GLY A 428 -9.65 -12.69 -23.42
CA GLY A 428 -10.52 -13.87 -23.32
C GLY A 428 -11.86 -13.70 -24.05
N LEU A 429 -12.46 -12.51 -24.00
CA LEU A 429 -13.66 -12.17 -24.78
C LEU A 429 -13.37 -12.22 -26.29
N MET A 430 -12.27 -11.61 -26.73
CA MET A 430 -11.85 -11.61 -28.13
C MET A 430 -11.55 -13.03 -28.63
N LEU A 431 -10.82 -13.84 -27.86
CA LEU A 431 -10.57 -15.25 -28.21
C LEU A 431 -11.84 -16.07 -28.32
N SER A 432 -12.82 -15.83 -27.44
CA SER A 432 -14.13 -16.50 -27.51
C SER A 432 -14.88 -16.15 -28.81
N ALA A 433 -14.85 -14.89 -29.23
CA ALA A 433 -15.47 -14.45 -30.47
C ALA A 433 -14.74 -15.04 -31.71
N ILE A 434 -13.41 -15.08 -31.67
CA ILE A 434 -12.58 -15.68 -32.73
C ILE A 434 -12.88 -17.17 -32.85
N LEU A 435 -12.96 -17.90 -31.73
CA LEU A 435 -13.28 -19.33 -31.73
C LEU A 435 -14.62 -19.61 -32.40
N GLN A 436 -15.66 -18.86 -32.01
CA GLN A 436 -17.01 -19.02 -32.57
C GLN A 436 -17.01 -18.83 -34.09
N ARG A 437 -16.25 -17.86 -34.61
CA ARG A 437 -16.09 -17.60 -36.04
C ARG A 437 -15.36 -18.73 -36.77
N ILE A 438 -14.39 -19.37 -36.14
CA ILE A 438 -13.63 -20.48 -36.74
C ILE A 438 -14.49 -21.75 -36.77
N THR A 439 -15.25 -22.03 -35.70
CA THR A 439 -16.08 -23.24 -35.60
C THR A 439 -17.33 -23.22 -36.48
N THR A 440 -17.88 -22.04 -36.82
CA THR A 440 -19.03 -21.94 -37.75
C THR A 440 -18.62 -22.13 -39.21
N LEU A 441 -17.33 -22.07 -39.53
CA LEU A 441 -16.78 -22.26 -40.86
C LEU A 441 -16.35 -23.72 -41.16
N GLU A 442 -16.41 -24.62 -40.17
CA GLU A 442 -16.23 -26.05 -40.38
C GLU A 442 -17.52 -26.64 -40.99
N PRO A 443 -17.46 -27.35 -42.13
CA PRO A 443 -18.63 -28.03 -42.67
C PRO A 443 -19.08 -29.07 -41.63
N LYS A 444 -20.37 -28.98 -41.27
CA LYS A 444 -21.04 -29.96 -40.41
C LYS A 444 -20.76 -31.34 -41.02
N PRO A 445 -20.24 -32.33 -40.26
CA PRO A 445 -20.04 -33.66 -40.82
C PRO A 445 -21.39 -34.15 -41.37
N GLU A 446 -21.41 -34.54 -42.64
CA GLU A 446 -22.59 -35.14 -43.25
C GLU A 446 -23.05 -36.29 -42.34
N PRO A 447 -24.35 -36.37 -42.01
CA PRO A 447 -24.85 -37.50 -41.25
C PRO A 447 -24.51 -38.76 -42.05
N THR A 448 -23.64 -39.61 -41.47
CA THR A 448 -23.36 -40.94 -42.01
C THR A 448 -24.70 -41.61 -42.33
N PRO A 449 -24.93 -42.07 -43.57
CA PRO A 449 -26.18 -42.72 -43.91
C PRO A 449 -26.34 -43.91 -42.97
N LYS A 450 -27.41 -43.90 -42.18
CA LYS A 450 -27.80 -45.06 -41.38
C LYS A 450 -28.02 -46.19 -42.38
N LEU A 451 -27.13 -47.16 -42.41
CA LEU A 451 -27.33 -48.39 -43.17
C LEU A 451 -28.65 -48.99 -42.67
N GLY A 452 -29.68 -48.92 -43.51
CA GLY A 452 -31.02 -49.36 -43.19
C GLY A 452 -31.01 -50.79 -42.69
N LYS A 453 -31.74 -51.04 -41.61
CA LYS A 453 -31.86 -52.34 -40.94
C LYS A 453 -32.82 -53.30 -41.68
N ASP A 454 -33.07 -53.07 -42.97
CA ASP A 454 -34.13 -53.73 -43.76
C ASP A 454 -33.59 -54.58 -44.93
N ILE A 455 -32.46 -55.26 -44.74
CA ILE A 455 -32.06 -56.37 -45.63
C ILE A 455 -31.67 -57.57 -44.77
N ARG A 456 -32.68 -58.19 -44.13
CA ARG A 456 -32.61 -59.54 -43.55
C ARG A 456 -33.82 -60.41 -43.91
N HIS A 457 -34.47 -60.13 -45.04
CA HIS A 457 -35.52 -60.99 -45.60
C HIS A 457 -35.39 -61.08 -47.12
N ALA A 458 -34.26 -61.61 -47.60
CA ALA A 458 -34.12 -62.15 -48.95
C ALA A 458 -32.75 -62.85 -49.02
N ILE A 459 -32.70 -64.08 -48.51
CA ILE A 459 -31.83 -65.22 -48.87
C ILE A 459 -32.17 -66.28 -47.82
N ALA A 460 -33.13 -67.13 -48.17
CA ALA A 460 -33.37 -68.45 -47.63
C ALA A 460 -33.88 -69.30 -48.80
#